data_AF-A0A959BQ41-F1
#
_entry.id   AF-A0A959BQ41-F1
#
_cell.length_a   1.000
_cell.length_b   1.000
_cell.length_c   1.000
_cell.angle_alpha   90.00
_cell.angle_beta   90.00
_cell.angle_gamma   90.00
#
_symmetry.space_group_name_H-M   'P 1'
#
loop_
_entity.id
_entity.type
_entity.pdbx_description
1 polymer ?
#
loop_
_entity_poly.entity_id
_entity_poly.type
_entity_poly.pdbx_seq_one_letter_code
_entity_poly.pdbx_strand_id
1 'polypeptide(L)' 'NEGDILCIHNAGAYCFSMASNYNSRFRPAEVLIYKGKPHLIRQRETMEDLLRNQVETSIFEKEVVE' A
#
# COMPACT_ATOMS: atom_id res chain seq x y z
N ASN A 1 -16.34 -8.83 -18.00
CA ASN A 1 -17.27 -7.71 -17.72
C ASN A 1 -16.74 -6.87 -16.57
N GLU A 2 -17.17 -5.62 -16.46
CA GLU A 2 -16.89 -4.82 -15.26
C GLU A 2 -17.41 -5.55 -14.02
N GLY A 3 -16.60 -5.58 -12.96
CA GLY A 3 -16.91 -6.31 -11.72
C GLY A 3 -16.45 -7.77 -11.69
N ASP A 4 -16.00 -8.35 -12.81
CA ASP A 4 -15.43 -9.70 -12.80
C ASP A 4 -14.11 -9.75 -12.03
N ILE A 5 -13.89 -10.86 -11.31
CA ILE A 5 -12.66 -11.10 -10.56
C ILE A 5 -11.69 -11.89 -11.43
N LEU A 6 -10.51 -11.34 -11.65
CA LEU A 6 -9.41 -12.00 -12.35
C LEU A 6 -8.39 -12.55 -11.34
N CYS A 7 -7.84 -13.73 -11.63
CA CYS A 7 -6.76 -14.33 -10.85
C CYS A 7 -5.49 -14.38 -11.68
N ILE A 8 -4.41 -13.81 -11.15
CA ILE A 8 -3.07 -13.92 -11.75
C ILE A 8 -2.32 -15.02 -11.00
N HIS A 9 -2.02 -16.11 -11.70
CA HIS A 9 -1.29 -17.24 -11.14
C HIS A 9 0.21 -16.92 -10.99
N ASN A 10 0.90 -17.70 -10.16
CA ASN A 10 2.35 -17.64 -9.93
C ASN A 10 2.86 -16.30 -9.36
N ALA A 11 2.01 -15.55 -8.65
CA ALA A 11 2.38 -14.29 -8.01
C ALA A 11 3.00 -14.43 -6.60
N GLY A 12 3.39 -15.64 -6.20
CA GLY A 12 3.89 -15.92 -4.84
C GLY A 12 5.35 -15.51 -4.60
N ALA A 13 6.17 -15.48 -5.66
CA ALA A 13 7.56 -15.06 -5.59
C ALA A 13 7.75 -13.72 -6.31
N TYR A 14 8.54 -12.83 -5.72
CA TYR A 14 8.94 -11.53 -6.27
C TYR A 14 7.83 -10.49 -6.51
N CYS A 15 6.55 -10.84 -6.59
CA CYS A 15 5.49 -9.85 -6.81
C CYS A 15 5.34 -8.87 -5.64
N PHE A 16 4.89 -9.35 -4.47
CA PHE A 16 4.71 -8.45 -3.33
C PHE A 16 6.03 -7.82 -2.87
N SER A 17 7.15 -8.57 -2.92
CA SER A 17 8.45 -8.05 -2.50
C SER A 17 8.97 -6.92 -3.39
N MET A 18 8.53 -6.84 -4.66
CA MET A 18 8.84 -5.73 -5.57
C MET A 18 7.69 -4.70 -5.69
N ALA A 19 6.62 -4.86 -4.90
CA ALA A 19 5.50 -3.91 -4.92
C ALA A 19 5.94 -2.55 -4.39
N SER A 20 5.42 -1.49 -5.00
CA SER A 20 5.71 -0.09 -4.64
C SER A 20 4.43 0.72 -4.53
N ASN A 21 4.56 1.91 -3.96
CA ASN A 21 3.48 2.90 -3.89
C ASN A 21 3.39 3.81 -5.12
N TYR A 22 3.85 3.34 -6.29
CA TYR A 22 3.80 4.14 -7.51
C TYR A 22 2.36 4.62 -7.80
N ASN A 23 2.22 5.91 -8.13
CA ASN A 23 0.94 6.62 -8.23
C ASN A 23 0.14 6.68 -6.92
N SER A 24 0.83 6.75 -5.78
CA SER A 24 0.22 6.84 -4.44
C SER A 24 -0.78 5.71 -4.17
N ARG A 25 -0.55 4.53 -4.74
CA ARG A 25 -1.38 3.35 -4.54
C ARG A 25 -0.93 2.61 -3.29
N PHE A 26 -1.88 2.17 -2.49
CA PHE A 26 -1.63 1.34 -1.32
C PHE A 26 -1.21 -0.06 -1.75
N ARG A 27 -0.15 -0.61 -1.15
CA ARG A 27 0.17 -2.03 -1.32
C ARG A 27 -0.99 -2.88 -0.78
N PRO A 28 -1.36 -3.96 -1.48
CA PRO A 28 -2.53 -4.77 -1.14
C PRO A 28 -2.32 -5.56 0.16
N ALA A 29 -3.41 -6.08 0.72
CA ALA A 29 -3.34 -7.09 1.77
C ALA A 29 -2.88 -8.43 1.20
N GLU A 30 -2.27 -9.27 2.04
CA GLU A 30 -2.02 -10.69 1.74
C GLU A 30 -2.73 -11.58 2.75
N VAL A 31 -3.34 -12.64 2.23
CA VAL A 31 -4.13 -13.60 2.99
C VAL A 31 -3.55 -14.98 2.79
N LEU A 32 -3.26 -15.66 3.90
CA LEU A 32 -2.91 -17.08 3.92
C LEU A 32 -4.19 -17.91 4.06
N ILE A 33 -4.40 -18.88 3.18
CA ILE A 33 -5.42 -19.89 3.38
C ILE A 33 -4.79 -21.09 4.09
N TYR A 34 -5.19 -21.36 5.33
CA TYR A 34 -4.71 -22.51 6.10
C TYR A 34 -5.88 -23.35 6.58
N LYS A 35 -5.87 -24.66 6.26
CA LYS A 35 -6.96 -25.60 6.57
C LYS A 35 -8.34 -25.06 6.15
N GLY A 36 -8.41 -24.47 4.95
CA GLY A 36 -9.64 -23.89 4.39
C GLY A 36 -10.09 -22.59 5.03
N LYS A 37 -9.32 -22.01 5.97
CA LYS A 37 -9.64 -20.74 6.64
C LYS A 37 -8.72 -19.62 6.16
N PRO A 38 -9.26 -18.42 5.86
CA PRO A 38 -8.45 -17.26 5.52
C PRO A 38 -7.86 -16.61 6.78
N HIS A 39 -6.60 -16.21 6.69
CA HIS A 39 -5.87 -15.50 7.73
C HIS A 39 -5.17 -14.30 7.10
N LEU A 40 -5.46 -13.09 7.59
CA LEU A 40 -4.76 -11.88 7.17
C LEU A 40 -3.32 -11.93 7.70
N ILE A 41 -2.35 -12.02 6.81
CA ILE A 41 -0.91 -12.08 7.17
C ILE A 41 -0.19 -10.76 6.89
N ARG A 42 -0.78 -9.91 6.05
CA ARG A 42 -0.32 -8.55 5.79
C ARG A 42 -1.52 -7.64 5.56
N GLN A 43 -1.60 -6.54 6.31
CA GLN A 43 -2.66 -5.56 6.15
C GLN A 43 -2.42 -4.73 4.87
N ARG A 44 -3.51 -4.26 4.25
CA ARG A 44 -3.42 -3.27 3.17
C ARG A 44 -2.92 -1.96 3.77
N GLU A 45 -2.06 -1.26 3.04
CA GLU A 45 -1.59 0.06 3.47
C GLU A 45 -2.70 1.12 3.48
N THR A 46 -2.53 2.13 4.31
CA THR A 46 -3.41 3.28 4.41
C THR A 46 -2.76 4.57 3.91
N MET A 47 -3.48 5.69 3.98
CA MET A 47 -2.89 7.00 3.68
C MET A 47 -1.78 7.33 4.68
N GLU A 48 -1.97 6.99 5.95
CA GLU A 48 -0.98 7.18 7.00
C GLU A 48 0.32 6.43 6.68
N ASP A 49 0.25 5.21 6.14
CA ASP A 49 1.43 4.46 5.70
C ASP A 49 2.19 5.17 4.55
N LEU A 50 1.47 5.79 3.61
CA LEU A 50 2.09 6.57 2.53
C LEU A 50 2.80 7.82 3.06
N LEU A 51 2.18 8.48 4.05
CA LEU A 51 2.66 9.75 4.59
C LEU A 51 3.72 9.58 5.69
N ARG A 52 3.84 8.38 6.29
CA ARG A 52 4.64 8.15 7.50
C ARG A 52 6.10 8.59 7.44
N ASN A 53 6.68 8.63 6.23
CA ASN A 53 8.09 8.99 6.01
C ASN A 53 8.24 10.40 5.42
N GLN A 54 7.15 11.13 5.20
CA GLN A 54 7.20 12.50 4.72
C GLN A 54 7.56 13.43 5.88
N VAL A 55 8.45 14.38 5.61
CA VAL A 55 8.85 15.40 6.59
C VAL A 55 8.16 16.69 6.18
N GLU A 56 7.36 17.24 7.08
CA GLU A 56 6.81 18.57 6.93
C GLU A 56 7.93 19.60 7.05
N THR A 57 7.97 20.57 6.14
CA THR A 57 9.05 21.56 6.08
C THR A 57 8.45 22.96 6.12
N SER A 58 8.97 23.81 7.00
CA SER A 58 8.57 25.22 7.15
C SER A 58 9.26 26.18 6.17
N ILE A 59 9.92 25.66 5.13
CA ILE A 59 10.73 26.48 4.19
C ILE A 59 9.92 27.52 3.40
N PHE A 60 8.58 27.43 3.41
CA PHE A 60 7.67 28.38 2.78
C PHE A 60 6.74 29.08 3.78
N GLU A 61 6.95 28.89 5.08
CA GLU A 61 6.31 29.74 6.09
C GLU A 61 6.95 31.13 5.96
N LYS A 62 6.25 32.02 5.26
CA LYS A 62 6.65 33.40 5.09
C LYS A 62 7.00 33.99 6.45
N GLU A 63 8.16 34.64 6.54
CA GLU A 63 8.35 35.73 7.49
C GLU A 63 7.14 36.65 7.35
N VAL A 64 6.26 36.63 8.34
CA VAL A 64 5.27 37.69 8.52
C VAL A 64 6.09 38.89 8.94
N VAL A 65 6.62 39.61 7.94
CA VAL A 65 7.26 40.90 8.14
C VAL A 65 6.12 41.88 8.42
N GLU A 66 5.98 42.27 9.69
CA GLU A 66 5.23 43.46 10.10
C GLU A 66 5.84 44.74 9.52
#